data_AF-A0A9D8TU46-F1
#
_entry.id   AF-A0A9D8TU46-F1
#
_cell.length_a   1.000
_cell.length_b   1.000
_cell.length_c   1.000
_cell.angle_alpha   90.00
_cell.angle_beta   90.00
_cell.angle_gamma   90.00
#
_symmetry.space_group_name_H-M   'P 1'
#
loop_
_entity.id
_entity.type
_entity.pdbx_description
1 polymer ?
#
loop_
_entity_poly.entity_id
_entity_poly.type
_entity_poly.pdbx_seq_one_letter_code
_entity_poly.pdbx_strand_id
1 'polypeptide(L)'
;QKNFLTSSTNPTDPYCKNTVDELFDMTMVCHSLNPALPEDVAFAESRVRKQTIAAEDILQDMGAIAMMTSDAMAMGRIGEVGMRTWQLADKMKLQRGPLEGDSEYDDNNRIKRYVAKYTINPAITNGVSDYIGSVEVGKYADLVMWDPAFFGAKPYAIFQNGFVTYAKMGDAGSSLPTPEPIKMTEMWGAKGKALCENHKTFVSTYAYEHGIKEELGLERLVLPVHRTRNLMKDDMIFNTYTPSTIAIDPQKFTVTIDGEVISCDPVDDIPLAQRYYLY
;
A
#
# COMPACT_ATOMS: atom_id res chain seq x y z
N GLN A 1 -5.44 -8.71 18.59
CA GLN A 1 -6.74 -9.45 18.55
C GLN A 1 -6.84 -10.19 17.23
N LYS A 2 -7.36 -11.42 17.19
CA LYS A 2 -7.30 -12.28 15.99
C LYS A 2 -8.28 -11.91 14.88
N ASN A 3 -9.39 -11.23 15.19
CA ASN A 3 -10.43 -10.85 14.24
C ASN A 3 -10.19 -9.47 13.59
N PHE A 4 -9.01 -8.86 13.79
CA PHE A 4 -8.66 -7.57 13.22
C PHE A 4 -7.73 -7.76 12.02
N LEU A 5 -8.15 -7.23 10.87
CA LEU A 5 -7.32 -7.14 9.66
C LEU A 5 -6.78 -5.70 9.59
N THR A 6 -5.50 -5.54 9.86
CA THR A 6 -4.87 -4.24 10.11
C THR A 6 -4.18 -3.69 8.87
N SER A 7 -4.34 -2.40 8.61
CA SER A 7 -3.68 -1.66 7.53
C SER A 7 -3.11 -0.33 8.03
N SER A 8 -2.03 0.11 7.41
CA SER A 8 -1.52 1.49 7.52
C SER A 8 -1.90 2.31 6.29
N THR A 9 -1.88 3.63 6.45
CA THR A 9 -1.96 4.60 5.36
C THR A 9 -0.59 5.24 5.17
N ASN A 10 -0.22 5.53 3.93
CA ASN A 10 1.19 5.68 3.58
C ASN A 10 1.94 6.96 4.00
N PRO A 11 1.36 8.05 4.55
CA PRO A 11 2.18 9.19 4.96
C PRO A 11 3.06 8.96 6.20
N THR A 12 2.72 8.01 7.07
CA THR A 12 3.51 7.69 8.26
C THR A 12 4.65 6.72 7.96
N ASP A 13 4.59 6.00 6.83
CA ASP A 13 5.46 4.88 6.50
C ASP A 13 6.53 5.27 5.44
N PRO A 14 7.85 5.24 5.75
CA PRO A 14 8.43 5.06 7.06
C PRO A 14 8.50 6.36 7.88
N TYR A 15 8.72 6.20 9.20
CA TYR A 15 9.01 7.34 10.07
C TYR A 15 10.34 8.02 9.68
N CYS A 16 10.23 9.26 9.20
CA CYS A 16 11.32 10.14 8.79
C CYS A 16 11.30 11.45 9.61
N LYS A 17 12.37 12.25 9.50
CA LYS A 17 12.49 13.51 10.26
C LYS A 17 11.32 14.50 10.05
N ASN A 18 10.75 14.55 8.84
CA ASN A 18 9.68 15.49 8.49
C ASN A 18 8.27 14.93 8.73
N THR A 19 8.14 13.65 9.10
CA THR A 19 6.84 12.96 9.14
C THR A 19 5.87 13.61 10.12
N VAL A 20 6.32 13.99 11.32
CA VAL A 20 5.46 14.55 12.36
C VAL A 20 4.96 15.94 11.99
N ASP A 21 5.87 16.81 11.53
CA ASP A 21 5.54 18.19 11.18
C ASP A 21 4.54 18.23 10.02
N GLU A 22 4.75 17.40 9.00
CA GLU A 22 3.85 17.29 7.85
C GLU A 22 2.45 16.79 8.25
N LEU A 23 2.37 15.79 9.14
CA LEU A 23 1.11 15.18 9.53
C LEU A 23 0.21 16.11 10.34
N PHE A 24 0.79 16.99 11.16
CA PHE A 24 0.01 17.94 11.95
C PHE A 24 -0.79 18.87 11.05
N ASP A 25 -0.10 19.59 10.15
CA ASP A 25 -0.74 20.51 9.21
C ASP A 25 -1.72 19.80 8.28
N MET A 26 -1.36 18.60 7.81
CA MET A 26 -2.24 17.77 6.98
C MET A 26 -3.54 17.39 7.71
N THR A 27 -3.45 17.03 9.00
CA THR A 27 -4.62 16.71 9.83
C THR A 27 -5.54 17.92 9.95
N MET A 28 -4.97 19.11 10.18
CA MET A 28 -5.72 20.36 10.27
C MET A 28 -6.53 20.62 9.00
N VAL A 29 -5.91 20.48 7.84
CA VAL A 29 -6.56 20.70 6.54
C VAL A 29 -7.62 19.64 6.23
N CYS A 30 -7.27 18.34 6.32
CA CYS A 30 -8.17 17.26 5.91
C CYS A 30 -9.46 17.20 6.75
N HIS A 31 -9.41 17.64 8.00
CA HIS A 31 -10.57 17.68 8.89
C HIS A 31 -11.24 19.05 8.98
N SER A 32 -10.83 20.01 8.15
CA SER A 32 -11.36 21.39 8.15
C SER A 32 -11.31 22.05 9.54
N LEU A 33 -10.20 21.81 10.26
CA LEU A 33 -9.99 22.30 11.61
C LEU A 33 -9.50 23.75 11.60
N ASN A 34 -9.84 24.50 12.64
CA ASN A 34 -9.44 25.89 12.78
C ASN A 34 -8.25 26.02 13.74
N PRO A 35 -7.06 26.48 13.29
CA PRO A 35 -5.89 26.65 14.17
C PRO A 35 -6.08 27.72 15.25
N ALA A 36 -7.12 28.56 15.14
CA ALA A 36 -7.48 29.52 16.18
C ALA A 36 -8.32 28.92 17.32
N LEU A 37 -8.83 27.69 17.17
CA LEU A 37 -9.58 26.97 18.20
C LEU A 37 -8.65 25.99 18.93
N PRO A 38 -8.36 26.19 20.22
CA PRO A 38 -7.48 25.31 20.99
C PRO A 38 -7.92 23.84 20.99
N GLU A 39 -9.22 23.58 20.97
CA GLU A 39 -9.78 22.23 20.96
C GLU A 39 -9.50 21.48 19.65
N ASP A 40 -9.53 22.20 18.51
CA ASP A 40 -9.19 21.66 17.19
C ASP A 40 -7.70 21.31 17.11
N VAL A 41 -6.85 22.20 17.63
CA VAL A 41 -5.40 21.97 17.75
C VAL A 41 -5.13 20.77 18.65
N ALA A 42 -5.75 20.71 19.83
CA ALA A 42 -5.60 19.60 20.77
C ALA A 42 -6.08 18.27 20.15
N PHE A 43 -7.14 18.29 19.34
CA PHE A 43 -7.57 17.11 18.60
C PHE A 43 -6.50 16.65 17.60
N ALA A 44 -5.91 17.56 16.81
CA ALA A 44 -4.85 17.22 15.87
C ALA A 44 -3.58 16.70 16.58
N GLU A 45 -3.13 17.36 17.65
CA GLU A 45 -2.00 16.92 18.48
C GLU A 45 -2.27 15.55 19.11
N SER A 46 -3.50 15.28 19.54
CA SER A 46 -3.86 13.98 20.13
C SER A 46 -3.71 12.84 19.13
N ARG A 47 -3.84 13.10 17.82
CA ARG A 47 -3.77 12.11 16.73
C ARG A 47 -2.35 11.90 16.22
N VAL A 48 -1.56 12.97 16.10
CA VAL A 48 -0.20 12.93 15.53
C VAL A 48 0.82 12.66 16.63
N ARG A 49 1.20 11.38 16.79
CA ARG A 49 2.07 10.93 17.89
C ARG A 49 3.30 10.22 17.35
N LYS A 50 4.48 10.83 17.54
CA LYS A 50 5.77 10.25 17.12
C LYS A 50 6.00 8.83 17.63
N GLN A 51 5.53 8.52 18.84
CA GLN A 51 5.71 7.22 19.49
C GLN A 51 4.97 6.11 18.74
N THR A 52 3.72 6.36 18.32
CA THR A 52 2.93 5.37 17.60
C THR A 52 3.35 5.26 16.13
N ILE A 53 3.84 6.34 15.52
CA ILE A 53 4.44 6.30 14.16
C ILE A 53 5.73 5.47 14.18
N ALA A 54 6.61 5.69 15.15
CA ALA A 54 7.83 4.90 15.29
C ALA A 54 7.56 3.40 15.59
N ALA A 55 6.50 3.10 16.34
CA ALA A 55 6.07 1.74 16.61
C ALA A 55 5.42 1.07 15.38
N GLU A 56 4.71 1.84 14.55
CA GLU A 56 4.07 1.35 13.32
C GLU A 56 5.08 0.71 12.37
N ASP A 57 6.24 1.34 12.16
CA ASP A 57 7.32 0.79 11.34
C ASP A 57 7.73 -0.62 11.80
N ILE A 58 7.90 -0.81 13.11
CA ILE A 58 8.27 -2.10 13.70
C ILE A 58 7.13 -3.10 13.59
N LEU A 59 5.89 -2.68 13.85
CA LEU A 59 4.70 -3.52 13.71
C LEU A 59 4.53 -4.03 12.27
N GLN A 60 4.87 -3.20 11.28
CA GLN A 60 4.91 -3.60 9.87
C GLN A 60 5.98 -4.67 9.63
N ASP A 61 7.21 -4.48 10.13
CA ASP A 61 8.30 -5.45 9.94
C ASP A 61 8.08 -6.75 10.72
N MET A 62 7.37 -6.72 11.85
CA MET A 62 6.96 -7.92 12.61
C MET A 62 5.81 -8.69 11.94
N GLY A 63 5.11 -8.09 10.97
CA GLY A 63 3.89 -8.65 10.38
C GLY A 63 2.64 -8.49 11.26
N ALA A 64 2.69 -7.64 12.30
CA ALA A 64 1.53 -7.29 13.12
C ALA A 64 0.55 -6.36 12.39
N ILE A 65 1.05 -5.54 11.45
CA ILE A 65 0.23 -4.82 10.46
C ILE A 65 0.32 -5.57 9.13
N ALA A 66 -0.84 -5.90 8.55
CA ALA A 66 -0.94 -6.83 7.43
C ALA A 66 -1.00 -6.17 6.05
N MET A 67 -1.35 -4.88 5.99
CA MET A 67 -1.64 -4.20 4.74
C MET A 67 -1.07 -2.77 4.70
N MET A 68 -0.84 -2.29 3.49
CA MET A 68 -0.49 -0.91 3.17
C MET A 68 -1.54 -0.34 2.23
N THR A 69 -2.04 0.85 2.53
CA THR A 69 -3.04 1.56 1.72
C THR A 69 -2.62 3.02 1.53
N SER A 70 -3.31 3.76 0.65
CA SER A 70 -2.95 5.15 0.38
C SER A 70 -3.61 6.14 1.33
N ASP A 71 -4.94 6.08 1.49
CA ASP A 71 -5.81 7.17 1.96
C ASP A 71 -5.87 8.37 0.99
N ALA A 72 -6.10 8.06 -0.29
CA ALA A 72 -5.82 9.00 -1.38
C ALA A 72 -6.61 10.30 -1.25
N MET A 73 -5.90 11.43 -1.28
CA MET A 73 -6.45 12.79 -1.17
C MET A 73 -7.15 13.10 0.16
N ALA A 74 -7.01 12.25 1.17
CA ALA A 74 -7.65 12.41 2.48
C ALA A 74 -6.66 12.05 3.60
N MET A 75 -5.47 12.64 3.56
CA MET A 75 -4.28 12.26 4.33
C MET A 75 -3.51 11.07 3.74
N GLY A 76 -3.25 11.10 2.43
CA GLY A 76 -2.63 9.97 1.78
C GLY A 76 -2.34 10.14 0.29
N ARG A 77 -1.39 9.34 -0.21
CA ARG A 77 -0.78 9.54 -1.54
C ARG A 77 -0.97 8.32 -2.44
N ILE A 78 -1.86 8.42 -3.43
CA ILE A 78 -2.26 7.26 -4.26
C ILE A 78 -1.09 6.58 -5.00
N GLY A 79 -0.12 7.37 -5.48
CA GLY A 79 1.02 6.89 -6.26
C GLY A 79 2.16 6.27 -5.45
N GLU A 80 2.05 6.25 -4.11
CA GLU A 80 3.19 5.96 -3.24
C GLU A 80 3.05 4.67 -2.42
N VAL A 81 1.93 3.93 -2.51
CA VAL A 81 1.69 2.72 -1.68
C VAL A 81 2.84 1.70 -1.81
N GLY A 82 3.19 1.31 -3.03
CA GLY A 82 4.29 0.37 -3.27
C GLY A 82 5.64 0.97 -2.88
N MET A 83 5.90 2.23 -3.25
CA MET A 83 7.15 2.93 -2.95
C MET A 83 7.42 3.01 -1.44
N ARG A 84 6.43 3.44 -0.66
CA ARG A 84 6.48 3.58 0.80
C ARG A 84 6.64 2.23 1.50
N THR A 85 5.98 1.20 0.97
CA THR A 85 6.18 -0.18 1.43
C THR A 85 7.66 -0.60 1.31
N TRP A 86 8.30 -0.32 0.18
CA TRP A 86 9.71 -0.69 -0.03
C TRP A 86 10.69 0.20 0.73
N GLN A 87 10.42 1.50 0.88
CA GLN A 87 11.18 2.40 1.74
C GLN A 87 11.14 1.94 3.20
N LEU A 88 9.99 1.48 3.68
CA LEU A 88 9.86 0.94 5.02
C LEU A 88 10.62 -0.39 5.18
N ALA A 89 10.53 -1.30 4.21
CA ALA A 89 11.32 -2.53 4.23
C ALA A 89 12.83 -2.26 4.31
N ASP A 90 13.32 -1.27 3.54
CA ASP A 90 14.71 -0.83 3.53
C ASP A 90 15.12 -0.26 4.90
N LYS A 91 14.36 0.71 5.43
CA LYS A 91 14.60 1.28 6.76
C LYS A 91 14.68 0.19 7.84
N MET A 92 13.74 -0.76 7.83
CA MET A 92 13.69 -1.83 8.82
C MET A 92 14.86 -2.79 8.69
N LYS A 93 15.36 -3.05 7.49
CA LYS A 93 16.63 -3.77 7.30
C LYS A 93 17.80 -3.01 7.91
N LEU A 94 17.91 -1.71 7.64
CA LEU A 94 19.01 -0.87 8.14
C LEU A 94 19.06 -0.84 9.68
N GLN A 95 17.89 -0.74 10.32
CA GLN A 95 17.81 -0.59 11.79
C GLN A 95 17.70 -1.91 12.55
N ARG A 96 17.12 -2.96 11.96
CA ARG A 96 16.85 -4.24 12.63
C ARG A 96 17.68 -5.41 12.08
N GLY A 97 18.42 -5.20 11.00
CA GLY A 97 19.19 -6.25 10.33
C GLY A 97 18.33 -7.19 9.47
N PRO A 98 18.91 -8.31 9.00
CA PRO A 98 18.19 -9.35 8.26
C PRO A 98 17.00 -9.91 9.05
N LEU A 99 15.91 -10.24 8.36
CA LEU A 99 14.76 -10.90 8.98
C LEU A 99 15.10 -12.37 9.28
N GLU A 100 14.37 -13.00 10.21
CA GLU A 100 14.51 -14.43 10.46
C GLU A 100 14.33 -15.25 9.17
N GLY A 101 15.30 -16.13 8.90
CA GLY A 101 15.35 -16.97 7.69
C GLY A 101 15.94 -16.29 6.45
N ASP A 102 16.24 -14.99 6.51
CA ASP A 102 17.02 -14.28 5.48
C ASP A 102 18.53 -14.42 5.76
N SER A 103 19.36 -14.04 4.78
CA SER A 103 20.82 -14.13 4.86
C SER A 103 21.49 -12.77 4.57
N GLU A 104 22.82 -12.73 4.62
CA GLU A 104 23.56 -11.54 4.17
C GLU A 104 23.44 -11.30 2.65
N TYR A 105 23.02 -12.31 1.88
CA TYR A 105 22.95 -12.27 0.42
C TYR A 105 21.53 -12.09 -0.13
N ASP A 106 20.49 -12.22 0.71
CA ASP A 106 19.11 -12.11 0.29
C ASP A 106 18.16 -11.68 1.42
N ASP A 107 17.10 -10.96 1.04
CA ASP A 107 16.05 -10.46 1.94
C ASP A 107 14.68 -11.07 1.59
N ASN A 108 14.65 -12.31 1.09
CA ASN A 108 13.48 -12.88 0.42
C ASN A 108 12.24 -12.97 1.33
N ASN A 109 12.40 -13.31 2.61
CA ASN A 109 11.30 -13.39 3.55
C ASN A 109 10.77 -12.00 3.89
N ARG A 110 11.64 -10.99 4.07
CA ARG A 110 11.20 -9.60 4.20
C ARG A 110 10.49 -9.13 2.92
N ILE A 111 11.04 -9.40 1.74
CA ILE A 111 10.42 -9.04 0.45
C ILE A 111 9.03 -9.66 0.31
N LYS A 112 8.87 -10.95 0.60
CA LYS A 112 7.58 -11.66 0.61
C LYS A 112 6.60 -11.05 1.61
N ARG A 113 7.05 -10.75 2.83
CA ARG A 113 6.24 -10.09 3.86
C ARG A 113 5.70 -8.76 3.39
N TYR A 114 6.53 -7.93 2.76
CA TYR A 114 6.18 -6.58 2.36
C TYR A 114 5.36 -6.53 1.06
N VAL A 115 5.69 -7.33 0.03
CA VAL A 115 4.90 -7.36 -1.20
C VAL A 115 3.46 -7.80 -0.93
N ALA A 116 3.25 -8.71 0.03
CA ALA A 116 1.91 -9.18 0.41
C ALA A 116 1.01 -8.05 0.94
N LYS A 117 1.60 -6.99 1.54
CA LYS A 117 0.86 -5.88 2.17
C LYS A 117 0.05 -5.04 1.20
N TYR A 118 0.47 -4.94 -0.06
CA TYR A 118 -0.23 -4.16 -1.09
C TYR A 118 -0.71 -5.01 -2.27
N THR A 119 -0.56 -6.33 -2.20
CA THR A 119 -1.01 -7.26 -3.25
C THR A 119 -2.09 -8.22 -2.70
N ILE A 120 -1.70 -9.32 -2.08
CA ILE A 120 -2.62 -10.41 -1.73
C ILE A 120 -3.45 -10.11 -0.47
N ASN A 121 -2.90 -9.46 0.56
CA ASN A 121 -3.63 -9.22 1.81
C ASN A 121 -4.82 -8.25 1.65
N PRO A 122 -4.69 -7.13 0.90
CA PRO A 122 -5.85 -6.31 0.55
C PRO A 122 -6.88 -7.09 -0.28
N ALA A 123 -6.45 -7.96 -1.20
CA ALA A 123 -7.36 -8.75 -2.02
C ALA A 123 -8.14 -9.78 -1.19
N ILE A 124 -7.49 -10.44 -0.21
CA ILE A 124 -8.15 -11.34 0.75
C ILE A 124 -9.17 -10.57 1.57
N THR A 125 -8.75 -9.46 2.19
CA THR A 125 -9.60 -8.63 3.06
C THR A 125 -10.88 -8.16 2.36
N ASN A 126 -10.76 -7.78 1.09
CA ASN A 126 -11.90 -7.29 0.29
C ASN A 126 -12.65 -8.41 -0.46
N GLY A 127 -12.27 -9.67 -0.28
CA GLY A 127 -13.00 -10.81 -0.85
C GLY A 127 -12.85 -10.97 -2.35
N VAL A 128 -11.73 -10.54 -2.91
CA VAL A 128 -11.41 -10.54 -4.35
C VAL A 128 -10.14 -11.34 -4.69
N SER A 129 -9.58 -12.06 -3.73
CA SER A 129 -8.33 -12.81 -3.88
C SER A 129 -8.37 -13.96 -4.87
N ASP A 130 -9.54 -14.46 -5.27
CA ASP A 130 -9.67 -15.46 -6.34
C ASP A 130 -9.47 -14.84 -7.73
N TYR A 131 -9.63 -13.52 -7.85
CA TYR A 131 -9.53 -12.81 -9.12
C TYR A 131 -8.16 -12.14 -9.28
N ILE A 132 -7.63 -11.52 -8.22
CA ILE A 132 -6.44 -10.65 -8.28
C ILE A 132 -5.58 -10.80 -7.01
N GLY A 133 -4.46 -10.06 -6.97
CA GLY A 133 -3.63 -9.91 -5.78
C GLY A 133 -2.36 -10.77 -5.76
N SER A 134 -2.15 -11.64 -6.74
CA SER A 134 -0.93 -12.45 -6.85
C SER A 134 -0.77 -13.03 -8.26
N VAL A 135 0.44 -13.49 -8.58
CA VAL A 135 0.74 -14.19 -9.83
C VAL A 135 0.52 -15.69 -9.62
N GLU A 136 -0.73 -16.13 -9.76
CA GLU A 136 -1.15 -17.53 -9.59
C GLU A 136 -2.05 -17.96 -10.75
N VAL A 137 -1.94 -19.22 -11.17
CA VAL A 137 -2.76 -19.77 -12.25
C VAL A 137 -4.24 -19.70 -11.86
N GLY A 138 -5.08 -19.25 -12.78
CA GLY A 138 -6.52 -19.07 -12.58
C GLY A 138 -6.94 -17.65 -12.21
N LYS A 139 -6.00 -16.78 -11.82
CA LYS A 139 -6.27 -15.35 -11.58
C LYS A 139 -6.15 -14.53 -12.86
N TYR A 140 -6.71 -13.33 -12.85
CA TYR A 140 -6.55 -12.39 -13.96
C TYR A 140 -5.09 -11.96 -14.12
N ALA A 141 -4.66 -11.82 -15.38
CA ALA A 141 -3.30 -11.39 -15.73
C ALA A 141 -3.11 -9.87 -15.55
N ASP A 142 -3.29 -9.41 -14.32
CA ASP A 142 -3.02 -8.04 -13.88
C ASP A 142 -1.59 -7.99 -13.34
N LEU A 143 -0.65 -7.59 -14.20
CA LEU A 143 0.79 -7.71 -13.96
C LEU A 143 1.46 -6.34 -14.03
N VAL A 144 2.56 -6.18 -13.30
CA VAL A 144 3.42 -4.99 -13.40
C VAL A 144 4.84 -5.45 -13.72
N MET A 145 5.39 -4.91 -14.80
CA MET A 145 6.75 -5.16 -15.22
C MET A 145 7.65 -4.03 -14.72
N TRP A 146 8.80 -4.40 -14.17
CA TRP A 146 9.79 -3.48 -13.62
C TRP A 146 11.13 -3.70 -14.29
N ASP A 147 11.80 -2.60 -14.62
CA ASP A 147 13.26 -2.59 -14.68
C ASP A 147 13.77 -2.63 -13.22
N PRO A 148 14.66 -3.57 -12.83
CA PRO A 148 15.20 -3.63 -11.48
C PRO A 148 15.71 -2.29 -10.94
N ALA A 149 16.32 -1.46 -11.78
CA ALA A 149 16.81 -0.14 -11.38
C ALA A 149 15.69 0.84 -10.98
N PHE A 150 14.44 0.58 -11.39
CA PHE A 150 13.28 1.41 -11.09
C PHE A 150 12.22 0.70 -10.22
N PHE A 151 12.53 -0.49 -9.69
CA PHE A 151 11.62 -1.29 -8.89
C PHE A 151 11.05 -0.47 -7.71
N GLY A 152 9.73 -0.47 -7.56
CA GLY A 152 9.02 0.28 -6.52
C GLY A 152 8.85 1.78 -6.80
N ALA A 153 9.64 2.38 -7.69
CA ALA A 153 9.53 3.80 -8.05
C ALA A 153 8.67 4.05 -9.30
N LYS A 154 9.10 3.55 -10.46
CA LYS A 154 8.43 3.81 -11.76
C LYS A 154 8.38 2.54 -12.62
N PRO A 155 7.21 1.90 -12.81
CA PRO A 155 7.11 0.67 -13.57
C PRO A 155 7.46 0.87 -15.04
N TYR A 156 7.86 -0.21 -15.71
CA TYR A 156 8.11 -0.23 -17.15
C TYR A 156 6.80 -0.35 -17.93
N ALA A 157 5.95 -1.31 -17.56
CA ALA A 157 4.64 -1.54 -18.16
C ALA A 157 3.66 -2.12 -17.14
N ILE A 158 2.37 -1.81 -17.31
CA ILE A 158 1.25 -2.29 -16.51
C ILE A 158 0.31 -3.03 -17.43
N PHE A 159 -0.09 -4.23 -17.03
CA PHE A 159 -0.99 -5.10 -17.74
C PHE A 159 -2.29 -5.23 -16.95
N GLN A 160 -3.42 -5.25 -17.67
CA GLN A 160 -4.72 -5.63 -17.13
C GLN A 160 -5.31 -6.69 -18.04
N ASN A 161 -5.65 -7.83 -17.45
CA ASN A 161 -6.16 -9.00 -18.17
C ASN A 161 -5.28 -9.39 -19.37
N GLY A 162 -3.96 -9.26 -19.25
CA GLY A 162 -3.00 -9.58 -20.31
C GLY A 162 -2.75 -8.49 -21.35
N PHE A 163 -3.48 -7.37 -21.32
CA PHE A 163 -3.27 -6.23 -22.22
C PHE A 163 -2.48 -5.12 -21.54
N VAL A 164 -1.54 -4.51 -22.26
CA VAL A 164 -0.81 -3.34 -21.77
C VAL A 164 -1.75 -2.14 -21.67
N THR A 165 -1.92 -1.60 -20.47
CA THR A 165 -2.77 -0.42 -20.20
C THR A 165 -1.96 0.85 -20.02
N TYR A 166 -0.78 0.76 -19.43
CA TYR A 166 0.19 1.85 -19.34
C TYR A 166 1.61 1.32 -19.60
N ALA A 167 2.47 2.13 -20.22
CA ALA A 167 3.89 1.82 -20.35
C ALA A 167 4.76 3.07 -20.46
N LYS A 168 6.05 2.95 -20.17
CA LYS A 168 7.07 3.93 -20.52
C LYS A 168 7.14 4.05 -22.05
N MET A 169 6.85 5.23 -22.57
CA MET A 169 6.85 5.50 -24.00
C MET A 169 7.51 6.85 -24.29
N GLY A 170 8.41 6.84 -25.27
CA GLY A 170 9.08 8.02 -25.82
C GLY A 170 8.22 8.81 -26.80
N ASP A 171 8.88 9.63 -27.61
CA ASP A 171 8.23 10.42 -28.66
C ASP A 171 7.57 9.54 -29.73
N ALA A 172 6.26 9.72 -29.94
CA ALA A 172 5.49 8.98 -30.94
C ALA A 172 5.80 9.38 -32.39
N GLY A 173 6.44 10.54 -32.61
CA GLY A 173 6.91 10.98 -33.94
C GLY A 173 8.28 10.40 -34.33
N SER A 174 8.96 9.74 -33.40
CA SER A 174 10.29 9.19 -33.61
C SER A 174 10.27 7.82 -34.31
N SER A 175 11.43 7.39 -34.82
CA SER A 175 11.56 6.09 -35.51
C SER A 175 11.54 4.87 -34.58
N LEU A 176 11.67 5.07 -33.26
CA LEU A 176 11.70 4.06 -32.21
C LEU A 176 10.88 4.55 -31.01
N PRO A 177 10.45 3.66 -30.09
CA PRO A 177 9.69 4.06 -28.89
C PRO A 177 10.56 4.57 -27.73
N THR A 178 11.89 4.57 -27.89
CA THR A 178 12.89 4.92 -26.86
C THR A 178 13.43 6.36 -26.89
N PRO A 179 13.34 7.15 -27.97
CA PRO A 179 13.75 8.55 -27.96
C PRO A 179 12.90 9.40 -27.01
N GLU A 180 13.54 10.38 -26.37
CA GLU A 180 12.92 11.28 -25.41
C GLU A 180 11.83 12.19 -26.04
N PRO A 181 10.84 12.66 -25.26
CA PRO A 181 10.68 12.47 -23.82
C PRO A 181 9.95 11.17 -23.45
N ILE A 182 10.56 10.35 -22.59
CA ILE A 182 9.96 9.12 -22.06
C ILE A 182 9.06 9.44 -20.87
N LYS A 183 7.78 9.09 -21.00
CA LYS A 183 6.77 9.25 -19.95
C LYS A 183 5.85 8.04 -19.85
N MET A 184 5.23 7.85 -18.68
CA MET A 184 4.18 6.84 -18.52
C MET A 184 2.97 7.26 -19.34
N THR A 185 2.57 6.43 -20.29
CA THR A 185 1.53 6.77 -21.28
C THR A 185 0.47 5.68 -21.35
N GLU A 186 -0.78 6.07 -21.59
CA GLU A 186 -1.89 5.16 -21.84
C GLU A 186 -1.71 4.38 -23.13
N MET A 187 -1.84 3.06 -23.01
CA MET A 187 -1.72 2.09 -24.10
C MET A 187 -3.10 1.56 -24.51
N TRP A 188 -3.13 0.68 -25.51
CA TRP A 188 -4.37 0.21 -26.13
C TRP A 188 -5.31 -0.53 -25.17
N GLY A 189 -4.80 -1.19 -24.14
CA GLY A 189 -5.62 -1.87 -23.13
C GLY A 189 -6.51 -0.92 -22.32
N ALA A 190 -6.18 0.38 -22.30
CA ALA A 190 -6.93 1.42 -21.58
C ALA A 190 -7.88 2.23 -22.49
N LYS A 191 -8.10 1.81 -23.75
CA LYS A 191 -8.87 2.60 -24.73
C LYS A 191 -10.10 1.87 -25.25
N GLY A 192 -11.17 2.63 -25.49
CA GLY A 192 -12.40 2.12 -26.10
C GLY A 192 -12.97 0.89 -25.39
N LYS A 193 -13.44 -0.09 -26.15
CA LYS A 193 -14.02 -1.33 -25.59
C LYS A 193 -13.00 -2.22 -24.87
N ALA A 194 -11.71 -2.10 -25.15
CA ALA A 194 -10.68 -2.85 -24.43
C ALA A 194 -10.69 -2.48 -22.93
N LEU A 195 -11.01 -1.22 -22.59
CA LEU A 195 -11.18 -0.81 -21.18
C LEU A 195 -12.30 -1.61 -20.50
N CYS A 196 -13.41 -1.85 -21.18
CA CYS A 196 -14.52 -2.63 -20.64
C CYS A 196 -14.16 -4.11 -20.44
N GLU A 197 -13.40 -4.69 -21.37
CA GLU A 197 -13.05 -6.12 -21.37
C GLU A 197 -11.87 -6.45 -20.44
N ASN A 198 -10.99 -5.49 -20.15
CA ASN A 198 -9.79 -5.73 -19.34
C ASN A 198 -9.96 -5.38 -17.86
N HIS A 199 -10.92 -4.53 -17.53
CA HIS A 199 -11.11 -4.00 -16.18
C HIS A 199 -12.37 -4.52 -15.51
N LYS A 200 -12.31 -4.63 -14.19
CA LYS A 200 -13.33 -5.27 -13.37
C LYS A 200 -14.03 -4.27 -12.46
N THR A 201 -15.31 -4.50 -12.20
CA THR A 201 -16.13 -3.80 -11.21
C THR A 201 -16.56 -4.85 -10.20
N PHE A 202 -16.04 -4.76 -8.98
CA PHE A 202 -16.41 -5.66 -7.91
C PHE A 202 -17.69 -5.17 -7.23
N VAL A 203 -18.67 -6.06 -7.06
CA VAL A 203 -19.97 -5.77 -6.45
C VAL A 203 -20.29 -6.79 -5.35
N SER A 204 -21.32 -6.53 -4.54
CA SER A 204 -21.80 -7.53 -3.59
C SER A 204 -22.34 -8.76 -4.32
N THR A 205 -22.27 -9.93 -3.66
CA THR A 205 -22.87 -11.18 -4.18
C THR A 205 -24.34 -10.97 -4.55
N TYR A 206 -25.09 -10.27 -3.70
CA TYR A 206 -26.49 -9.94 -3.95
C TYR A 206 -26.69 -9.18 -5.27
N ALA A 207 -25.96 -8.08 -5.48
CA ALA A 207 -26.11 -7.27 -6.67
C ALA A 207 -25.75 -8.07 -7.94
N TYR A 208 -24.70 -8.88 -7.87
CA TYR A 208 -24.30 -9.75 -8.97
C TYR A 208 -25.40 -10.76 -9.33
N GLU A 209 -25.95 -11.48 -8.35
CA GLU A 209 -27.00 -12.49 -8.54
C GLU A 209 -28.34 -11.90 -9.02
N HIS A 210 -28.60 -10.62 -8.74
CA HIS A 210 -29.81 -9.91 -9.15
C HIS A 210 -29.65 -9.13 -10.46
N GLY A 211 -28.58 -9.37 -11.22
CA GLY A 211 -28.43 -8.82 -12.57
C GLY A 211 -28.12 -7.32 -12.61
N ILE A 212 -27.38 -6.79 -11.61
CA ILE A 212 -27.02 -5.37 -11.55
C ILE A 212 -26.28 -4.88 -12.81
N LYS A 213 -25.56 -5.80 -13.48
CA LYS A 213 -24.85 -5.50 -14.72
C LYS A 213 -25.84 -5.12 -15.82
N GLU A 214 -26.88 -5.92 -16.00
CA GLU A 214 -27.91 -5.73 -17.01
C GLU A 214 -28.82 -4.55 -16.66
N GLU A 215 -29.21 -4.44 -15.39
CA GLU A 215 -30.08 -3.35 -14.89
C GLU A 215 -29.46 -1.96 -15.15
N LEU A 216 -28.16 -1.81 -14.90
CA LEU A 216 -27.45 -0.54 -15.09
C LEU A 216 -26.77 -0.40 -16.46
N GLY A 217 -26.85 -1.42 -17.32
CA GLY A 217 -26.16 -1.43 -18.61
C GLY A 217 -24.64 -1.36 -18.50
N LEU A 218 -24.03 -1.98 -17.49
CA LEU A 218 -22.58 -1.93 -17.27
C LEU A 218 -21.84 -2.76 -18.32
N GLU A 219 -20.91 -2.13 -19.04
CA GLU A 219 -20.10 -2.81 -20.05
C GLU A 219 -18.89 -3.55 -19.47
N ARG A 220 -18.36 -3.11 -18.32
CA ARG A 220 -17.19 -3.72 -17.67
C ARG A 220 -17.47 -5.15 -17.20
N LEU A 221 -16.40 -5.91 -16.97
CA LEU A 221 -16.51 -7.17 -16.24
C LEU A 221 -17.04 -6.88 -14.84
N VAL A 222 -18.17 -7.48 -14.46
CA VAL A 222 -18.75 -7.36 -13.11
C VAL A 222 -18.48 -8.67 -12.39
N LEU A 223 -17.90 -8.62 -11.19
CA LEU A 223 -17.52 -9.79 -10.42
C LEU A 223 -18.00 -9.67 -8.96
N PRO A 224 -18.54 -10.73 -8.35
CA PRO A 224 -18.98 -10.69 -6.96
C PRO A 224 -17.79 -10.79 -6.00
N VAL A 225 -17.80 -9.98 -4.95
CA VAL A 225 -16.96 -10.21 -3.76
C VAL A 225 -17.53 -11.38 -2.94
N HIS A 226 -16.67 -12.07 -2.20
CA HIS A 226 -17.06 -13.17 -1.32
C HIS A 226 -16.04 -13.42 -0.19
N ARG A 227 -16.40 -14.24 0.81
CA ARG A 227 -15.50 -14.66 1.91
C ARG A 227 -14.92 -13.52 2.77
N THR A 228 -15.73 -12.51 3.09
CA THR A 228 -15.30 -11.32 3.87
C THR A 228 -15.66 -11.35 5.38
N ARG A 229 -16.28 -12.43 5.88
CA ARG A 229 -16.87 -12.47 7.25
C ARG A 229 -16.13 -13.37 8.24
N ASN A 230 -15.48 -14.43 7.75
CA ASN A 230 -14.81 -15.44 8.59
C ASN A 230 -13.29 -15.31 8.52
N LEU A 231 -12.79 -14.16 8.08
CA LEU A 231 -11.37 -13.88 7.99
C LEU A 231 -10.81 -13.52 9.37
N MET A 232 -9.65 -14.05 9.64
CA MET A 232 -8.85 -13.80 10.83
C MET A 232 -7.47 -13.29 10.40
N LYS A 233 -6.73 -12.77 11.38
CA LYS A 233 -5.34 -12.34 11.22
C LYS A 233 -4.45 -13.46 10.66
N ASP A 234 -4.77 -14.72 10.99
CA ASP A 234 -4.05 -15.91 10.51
C ASP A 234 -4.22 -16.13 8.99
N ASP A 235 -5.21 -15.50 8.34
CA ASP A 235 -5.39 -15.54 6.87
C ASP A 235 -4.49 -14.52 6.13
N MET A 236 -3.79 -13.63 6.85
CA MET A 236 -2.93 -12.60 6.25
C MET A 236 -1.56 -13.17 5.89
N ILE A 237 -1.34 -13.39 4.60
CA ILE A 237 -0.14 -14.02 4.05
C ILE A 237 1.12 -13.27 4.52
N PHE A 238 2.06 -14.03 5.12
CA PHE A 238 3.33 -13.57 5.73
C PHE A 238 3.21 -12.52 6.84
N ASN A 239 1.99 -12.17 7.26
CA ASN A 239 1.70 -11.08 8.20
C ASN A 239 0.63 -11.51 9.22
N THR A 240 0.84 -12.67 9.85
CA THR A 240 -0.10 -13.30 10.78
C THR A 240 0.18 -12.97 12.25
N TYR A 241 1.29 -12.28 12.55
CA TYR A 241 1.71 -12.06 13.92
C TYR A 241 0.64 -11.32 14.72
N THR A 242 0.18 -11.94 15.80
CA THR A 242 -0.76 -11.36 16.75
C THR A 242 -0.03 -11.25 18.09
N PRO A 243 0.45 -10.06 18.48
CA PRO A 243 1.09 -9.85 19.77
C PRO A 243 0.17 -10.33 20.91
N SER A 244 0.72 -11.03 21.91
CA SER A 244 -0.04 -11.43 23.10
C SER A 244 -0.53 -10.20 23.86
N THR A 245 0.29 -9.16 23.91
CA THR A 245 -0.06 -7.86 24.47
C THR A 245 0.37 -6.75 23.53
N ILE A 246 -0.42 -5.68 23.52
CA ILE A 246 -0.03 -4.37 23.00
C ILE A 246 -0.62 -3.35 23.95
N ALA A 247 0.23 -2.49 24.52
CA ALA A 247 -0.19 -1.43 25.41
C ALA A 247 0.35 -0.10 24.92
N ILE A 248 -0.46 0.95 25.10
CA ILE A 248 -0.09 2.32 24.77
C ILE A 248 -0.30 3.12 26.04
N ASP A 249 0.78 3.74 26.54
CA ASP A 249 0.70 4.61 27.72
C ASP A 249 -0.21 5.81 27.40
N PRO A 250 -1.27 6.07 28.19
CA PRO A 250 -2.25 7.11 27.87
C PRO A 250 -1.70 8.54 27.98
N GLN A 251 -0.53 8.74 28.59
CA GLN A 251 0.11 10.05 28.77
C GLN A 251 1.39 10.18 27.93
N LYS A 252 2.22 9.14 27.90
CA LYS A 252 3.51 9.15 27.18
C LYS A 252 3.40 8.67 25.74
N PHE A 253 2.31 7.97 25.41
CA PHE A 253 2.06 7.28 24.14
C PHE A 253 3.10 6.22 23.77
N THR A 254 3.97 5.85 24.72
CA THR A 254 4.93 4.76 24.57
C THR A 254 4.18 3.47 24.26
N VAL A 255 4.58 2.82 23.18
CA VAL A 255 4.01 1.54 22.75
C VAL A 255 4.88 0.41 23.28
N THR A 256 4.25 -0.56 23.94
CA THR A 256 4.92 -1.78 24.39
C THR A 256 4.24 -3.03 23.84
N ILE A 257 5.05 -4.03 23.47
CA ILE A 257 4.62 -5.40 23.20
C ILE A 257 5.34 -6.30 24.18
N ASP A 258 4.58 -7.12 24.89
CA ASP A 258 5.09 -8.13 25.83
C ASP A 258 6.07 -7.57 26.86
N GLY A 259 5.82 -6.32 27.28
CA GLY A 259 6.62 -5.58 28.25
C GLY A 259 7.79 -4.78 27.64
N GLU A 260 8.10 -4.98 26.36
CA GLU A 260 9.21 -4.30 25.68
C GLU A 260 8.72 -3.08 24.91
N VAL A 261 9.44 -1.96 25.03
CA VAL A 261 9.17 -0.75 24.25
C VAL A 261 9.58 -0.99 22.81
N ILE A 262 8.65 -0.75 21.89
CA ILE A 262 8.91 -0.80 20.45
C ILE A 262 8.91 0.61 19.90
N SER A 263 10.10 1.06 19.51
CA SER A 263 10.36 2.35 18.90
C SER A 263 11.57 2.24 17.98
N CYS A 264 11.60 3.09 16.96
CA CYS A 264 12.75 3.26 16.08
C CYS A 264 13.05 4.76 15.88
N ASP A 265 14.27 5.06 15.47
CA ASP A 265 14.66 6.43 15.16
C ASP A 265 14.16 6.85 13.78
N PRO A 266 13.85 8.14 13.57
CA PRO A 266 13.58 8.65 12.23
C PRO A 266 14.84 8.57 11.36
N VAL A 267 14.66 8.39 10.06
CA VAL A 267 15.75 8.51 9.08
C VAL A 267 15.76 9.88 8.42
N ASP A 268 16.96 10.33 8.04
CA ASP A 268 17.18 11.59 7.33
C ASP A 268 16.93 11.47 5.83
N ASP A 269 17.23 10.31 5.26
CA ASP A 269 17.17 9.99 3.83
C ASP A 269 16.53 8.62 3.62
N ILE A 270 15.86 8.46 2.48
CA ILE A 270 15.19 7.21 2.06
C ILE A 270 15.52 6.89 0.60
N PRO A 271 15.56 5.60 0.19
CA PRO A 271 15.66 5.22 -1.21
C PRO A 271 14.37 5.58 -1.96
N LEU A 272 14.37 5.36 -3.28
CA LEU A 272 13.20 5.60 -4.13
C LEU A 272 12.65 7.05 -4.02
N ALA A 273 13.52 8.02 -3.76
CA ALA A 273 13.16 9.44 -3.60
C ALA A 273 13.87 10.31 -4.64
N GLN A 274 14.66 11.30 -4.22
CA GLN A 274 15.26 12.36 -5.05
C GLN A 274 16.02 11.87 -6.30
N ARG A 275 16.54 10.64 -6.30
CA ARG A 275 17.20 10.03 -7.48
C ARG A 275 16.24 9.81 -8.66
N TYR A 276 14.96 9.58 -8.40
CA TYR A 276 14.01 9.10 -9.41
C TYR A 276 12.97 10.15 -9.82
N TYR A 277 12.70 11.15 -8.99
CA TYR A 277 11.63 12.12 -9.19
C TYR A 277 12.21 13.50 -9.47
N LEU A 278 11.62 14.17 -10.47
CA LEU A 278 12.02 15.53 -10.86
C LEU A 278 11.58 16.56 -9.81
N TYR A 279 10.50 16.26 -9.07
CA TYR A 279 9.91 17.02 -7.98
C TYR A 279 9.47 16.08 -6.88
#